data_AF-A0A1F6AWU9-F1
#
_entry.id   AF-A0A1F6AWU9-F1
#
_cell.length_a   1.000
_cell.length_b   1.000
_cell.length_c   1.000
_cell.angle_alpha   90.00
_cell.angle_beta   90.00
_cell.angle_gamma   90.00
#
_symmetry.space_group_name_H-M   'P 1'
#
loop_
_entity.id
_entity.type
_entity.pdbx_description
1 polymer ?
#
loop_
_entity_poly.entity_id
_entity_poly.type
_entity_poly.pdbx_seq_one_letter_code
_entity_poly.pdbx_strand_id
1 'polypeptide(L)' 'MKKRRRVSRRKPIDWLPIDSRIFPPIISFGHVKGLARFFLEIEIILSVLVVVGTVVVIVLTLLR' A
#
# COMPACT_ATOMS: atom_id res chain seq x y z
N MET A 1 45.74 0.05 9.86
CA MET A 1 44.55 -0.40 10.63
C MET A 1 43.28 0.27 10.11
N LYS A 2 42.39 -0.45 9.41
CA LYS A 2 41.12 0.10 8.89
C LYS A 2 40.07 0.12 10.02
N LYS A 3 39.72 1.31 10.51
CA LYS A 3 38.68 1.55 11.53
C LYS A 3 37.31 1.26 10.91
N ARG A 4 36.70 0.11 11.20
CA ARG A 4 35.33 -0.22 10.74
C ARG A 4 34.34 0.77 11.37
N ARG A 5 33.73 1.65 10.57
CA ARG A 5 32.60 2.48 10.99
C ARG A 5 31.43 1.55 11.33
N ARG A 6 31.03 1.48 12.60
CA ARG A 6 29.80 0.78 13.02
C ARG A 6 28.62 1.61 12.50
N VAL A 7 27.91 1.08 11.51
CA VAL A 7 26.62 1.64 11.08
C VAL A 7 25.66 1.47 12.25
N SER A 8 25.39 2.56 12.96
CA SER A 8 24.41 2.61 14.04
C SER A 8 23.03 2.33 13.45
N ARG A 9 22.51 1.10 13.65
CA ARG A 9 21.10 0.79 13.44
C ARG A 9 20.30 1.63 14.45
N ARG A 10 19.77 2.77 14.01
CA ARG A 10 18.83 3.56 14.84
C ARG A 10 17.68 2.64 15.24
N LYS A 11 17.42 2.55 16.54
CA LYS A 11 16.32 1.77 17.11
C LYS A 11 14.98 2.30 16.55
N PRO A 12 13.97 1.44 16.32
CA PRO A 12 12.63 1.90 15.98
C PRO A 12 12.12 2.84 17.07
N ILE A 13 11.34 3.84 16.66
CA ILE A 13 10.77 4.84 17.56
C ILE A 13 9.45 4.27 18.09
N ASP A 14 9.45 3.75 19.32
CA ASP A 14 8.33 2.99 19.89
C ASP A 14 7.00 3.78 20.03
N TRP A 15 7.05 5.11 19.98
CA TRP A 15 5.86 5.97 20.15
C TRP A 15 5.21 6.41 18.83
N LEU A 16 5.85 6.18 17.68
CA LEU A 16 5.29 6.60 16.40
C LEU A 16 4.39 5.46 15.87
N PRO A 17 3.06 5.63 15.79
CA PRO A 17 2.14 4.57 15.36
C PRO A 17 2.30 4.19 13.87
N ILE A 18 3.19 4.87 13.16
CA ILE A 18 3.47 4.72 11.73
C ILE A 18 4.99 4.68 11.57
N ASP A 19 5.54 3.48 11.41
CA ASP A 19 6.95 3.31 11.05
C ASP A 19 7.15 3.88 9.64
N SER A 20 8.11 4.80 9.47
CA SER A 20 8.42 5.52 8.21
C SER A 20 8.96 4.63 7.06
N ARG A 21 8.62 3.34 7.05
CA ARG A 21 8.87 2.34 6.00
C ARG A 21 7.66 2.09 5.08
N ILE A 22 6.57 2.83 5.28
CA ILE A 22 5.26 2.51 4.67
C ILE A 22 5.19 2.79 3.17
N PHE A 23 6.18 3.46 2.55
CA PHE A 23 6.30 3.50 1.08
C PHE A 23 7.77 3.64 0.64
N PRO A 24 8.31 2.92 -0.39
CA PRO A 24 7.86 1.69 -1.08
C PRO A 24 9.01 0.62 -1.25
N PRO A 25 8.83 -0.53 -1.93
CA PRO A 25 8.70 -0.57 -3.39
C PRO A 25 7.45 -1.37 -3.79
N ILE A 26 6.37 -0.64 -4.01
CA ILE A 26 5.20 -0.96 -4.85
C ILE A 26 4.13 -1.89 -4.22
N ILE A 27 4.42 -2.98 -3.49
CA ILE A 27 3.35 -3.88 -2.97
C ILE A 27 3.75 -4.65 -1.68
N SER A 28 4.35 -4.00 -0.68
CA SER A 28 4.72 -4.70 0.57
C SER A 28 3.60 -4.63 1.63
N PHE A 29 2.44 -5.23 1.35
CA PHE A 29 1.39 -5.50 2.36
C PHE A 29 1.76 -6.65 3.33
N GLY A 30 3.05 -6.92 3.56
CA GLY A 30 3.52 -7.96 4.48
C GLY A 30 3.27 -7.64 5.97
N HIS A 31 2.88 -6.40 6.30
CA HIS A 31 2.68 -5.97 7.70
C HIS A 31 1.23 -6.10 8.19
N VAL A 32 0.24 -6.10 7.29
CA VAL A 32 -1.19 -6.23 7.66
C VAL A 32 -1.56 -7.71 7.82
N LYS A 33 -1.63 -8.18 9.08
CA LYS A 33 -2.05 -9.56 9.38
C LYS A 33 -3.57 -9.64 9.55
N GLY A 34 -4.19 -10.67 8.97
CA GLY A 34 -5.59 -11.03 9.21
C GLY A 34 -6.63 -10.13 8.53
N LEU A 35 -7.59 -9.64 9.31
CA LEU A 35 -8.80 -8.93 8.84
C LEU A 35 -8.50 -7.68 8.01
N ALA A 36 -7.47 -6.92 8.37
CA ALA A 36 -7.10 -5.70 7.63
C ALA A 36 -6.71 -5.98 6.18
N ARG A 37 -6.09 -7.14 5.90
CA ARG A 37 -5.74 -7.55 4.54
C ARG A 37 -6.99 -7.87 3.70
N PHE A 38 -7.98 -8.52 4.32
CA PHE A 38 -9.23 -8.86 3.67
C PHE A 38 -10.03 -7.61 3.26
N PHE A 39 -10.14 -6.63 4.16
CA PHE A 39 -10.76 -5.35 3.83
C PHE A 39 -10.03 -4.63 2.70
N LEU A 40 -8.70 -4.66 2.71
CA LEU A 40 -7.89 -4.01 1.69
C LEU A 40 -8.02 -4.68 0.33
N GLU A 41 -8.09 -6.01 0.29
CA GLU A 41 -8.36 -6.76 -0.95
C GLU A 41 -9.75 -6.45 -1.50
N ILE A 42 -10.77 -6.38 -0.64
CA ILE A 42 -12.13 -5.98 -1.04
C ILE A 42 -12.16 -4.54 -1.58
N GLU A 43 -11.48 -3.62 -0.90
CA GLU A 43 -11.44 -2.21 -1.28
C GLU A 43 -10.78 -2.02 -2.65
N ILE A 44 -9.70 -2.75 -2.93
CA ILE A 44 -9.07 -2.75 -4.26
C ILE A 44 -10.05 -3.26 -5.32
N ILE A 45 -10.71 -4.39 -5.07
CA ILE A 45 -11.67 -4.97 -6.03
C ILE A 45 -12.82 -4.00 -6.30
N LEU A 46 -13.39 -3.40 -5.26
CA LEU A 46 -14.45 -2.39 -5.39
C LEU A 46 -13.98 -1.17 -6.17
N SER A 47 -12.79 -0.67 -5.87
CA SER A 47 -12.21 0.49 -6.56
C SER A 47 -12.04 0.21 -8.06
N VAL A 48 -11.53 -0.96 -8.42
CA VAL A 48 -11.37 -1.37 -9.82
C VAL A 48 -12.72 -1.50 -10.51
N LEU A 49 -13.71 -2.15 -9.87
CA LEU A 49 -15.06 -2.31 -10.44
C LEU A 49 -15.75 -0.97 -10.69
N VAL A 50 -15.63 0.00 -9.78
CA VAL A 50 -16.19 1.35 -9.96
C VAL A 50 -15.58 2.04 -11.16
N VAL A 51 -14.25 1.97 -11.33
CA VAL A 51 -13.55 2.58 -12.47
C VAL A 51 -13.96 1.89 -13.78
N VAL A 52 -13.97 0.57 -13.83
CA VAL A 52 -14.37 -0.17 -15.04
C VAL A 52 -15.83 0.12 -15.38
N GLY A 53 -16.73 0.09 -14.40
CA GLY A 53 -18.14 0.39 -14.60
C GLY A 53 -18.39 1.81 -15.10
N THR A 54 -17.70 2.81 -14.53
CA THR A 54 -17.80 4.19 -14.99
C THR A 54 -17.29 4.37 -16.43
N VAL A 55 -16.18 3.73 -16.79
CA VAL A 55 -15.68 3.74 -18.17
C VAL A 55 -16.70 3.12 -19.13
N VAL A 56 -17.31 1.99 -18.78
CA VAL A 56 -18.35 1.34 -19.59
C VAL A 56 -19.55 2.27 -19.81
N VAL A 57 -20.04 2.91 -18.74
CA VAL A 57 -21.17 3.86 -18.84
C VAL A 57 -20.84 5.05 -19.75
N ILE A 58 -19.62 5.60 -19.63
CA ILE A 58 -19.16 6.69 -20.50
C ILE A 58 -19.14 6.24 -21.96
N VAL A 59 -18.57 5.08 -22.26
CA VAL A 59 -18.51 4.54 -23.63
C VAL A 59 -19.92 4.34 -24.20
N LEU A 60 -20.84 3.75 -23.44
CA LEU A 60 -22.22 3.57 -23.89
C LEU A 60 -22.94 4.91 -24.11
N THR A 61 -22.63 5.91 -23.29
CA THR A 61 -23.20 7.25 -23.43
C THR A 61 -22.66 7.97 -24.67
N LEU A 62 -21.40 7.77 -25.02
CA LEU A 62 -20.79 8.35 -26.23
C LEU A 62 -21.24 7.66 -27.52
N LEU A 63 -21.59 6.37 -27.44
CA LEU A 63 -22.08 5.58 -28.57
C LEU A 63 -23.58 5.78 -28.83
N ARG A 64 -24.32 6.33 -27.88
CA ARG A 64 -25.74 6.66 -27.99
C ARG A 64 -25.93 8.04 -28.61
#